data_AF-A0A9D7SNP8-F1
#
_entry.id   AF-A0A9D7SNP8-F1
#
_cell.length_a   1.000
_cell.length_b   1.000
_cell.length_c   1.000
_cell.angle_alpha   90.00
_cell.angle_beta   90.00
_cell.angle_gamma   90.00
#
_symmetry.space_group_name_H-M   'P 1'
#
loop_
_entity.id
_entity.type
_entity.pdbx_description
1 polymer ?
#
loop_
_entity_poly.entity_id
_entity_poly.type
_entity_poly.pdbx_seq_one_letter_code
_entity_poly.pdbx_strand_id
1 'polypeptide(L)'
;MKFVFDTADLAILARAFAAAPELARDEARRFLHAATEYLKGEVVERTPAAAGTLRASIAAAVEEDGPGLLGVVATALDYAVPVELGTRPHKPPIEPLEQWVRTRLGLTDKAAASAARRIQWKIAHYGTPAAGMFHRGVAAGRANVERLFADGMARLRDRIVGAAR
;
A
#
# COMPACT_ATOMS: atom_id res chain seq x y z
N MET A 1 6.96 -7.68 -6.89
CA MET A 1 6.09 -8.85 -6.61
C MET A 1 5.43 -9.27 -7.92
N LYS A 2 5.40 -10.57 -8.25
CA LYS A 2 4.82 -11.09 -9.51
C LYS A 2 3.44 -11.68 -9.20
N PHE A 3 2.39 -11.20 -9.86
CA PHE A 3 1.11 -11.90 -9.92
C PHE A 3 1.20 -12.95 -11.04
N VAL A 4 0.78 -14.17 -10.78
CA VAL A 4 0.75 -15.25 -11.77
C VAL A 4 -0.69 -15.40 -12.20
N PHE A 5 -0.99 -14.94 -13.40
CA PHE A 5 -2.27 -15.14 -14.06
C PHE A 5 -2.21 -16.40 -14.92
N ASP A 6 -3.33 -17.08 -15.10
CA ASP A 6 -3.39 -18.26 -15.96
C ASP A 6 -2.98 -17.87 -17.39
N THR A 7 -2.28 -18.78 -18.06
CA THR A 7 -1.92 -18.66 -19.48
C THR A 7 -3.15 -18.53 -20.38
N ALA A 8 -4.28 -19.11 -19.97
CA ALA A 8 -5.57 -18.90 -20.63
C ALA A 8 -6.05 -17.43 -20.53
N ASP A 9 -5.90 -16.78 -19.37
CA ASP A 9 -6.27 -15.38 -19.17
C ASP A 9 -5.41 -14.44 -20.02
N LEU A 10 -4.11 -14.74 -20.12
CA LEU A 10 -3.18 -14.00 -20.98
C LEU A 10 -3.55 -14.11 -22.46
N ALA A 11 -3.97 -15.28 -22.94
CA ALA A 11 -4.43 -15.46 -24.31
C ALA A 11 -5.73 -14.69 -24.59
N ILE A 12 -6.65 -14.65 -23.62
CA ILE A 12 -7.87 -13.87 -23.71
C ILE A 12 -7.55 -12.37 -23.74
N LEU A 13 -6.66 -11.89 -22.86
CA LEU A 13 -6.17 -10.51 -22.87
C LEU A 13 -5.52 -10.18 -24.21
N ALA A 14 -4.62 -11.00 -24.72
CA ALA A 14 -3.95 -10.75 -26.00
C ALA A 14 -4.96 -10.65 -27.17
N ARG A 15 -5.97 -11.53 -27.20
CA ARG A 15 -7.05 -11.47 -28.21
C ARG A 15 -7.93 -10.25 -28.02
N ALA A 16 -8.28 -9.90 -26.78
CA ALA A 16 -9.05 -8.72 -26.45
C ALA A 16 -8.33 -7.42 -26.85
N PHE A 17 -7.04 -7.32 -26.56
CA PHE A 17 -6.20 -6.19 -26.97
C PHE A 17 -6.07 -6.09 -28.49
N ALA A 18 -6.02 -7.21 -29.20
CA ALA A 18 -5.98 -7.22 -30.67
C ALA A 18 -7.32 -6.87 -31.31
N ALA A 19 -8.44 -7.34 -30.75
CA ALA A 19 -9.78 -7.17 -31.32
C ALA A 19 -10.48 -5.88 -30.89
N ALA A 20 -10.25 -5.43 -29.65
CA ALA A 20 -10.89 -4.26 -29.04
C ALA A 20 -9.97 -3.62 -27.98
N PRO A 21 -8.86 -2.97 -28.40
CA PRO A 21 -7.84 -2.42 -27.49
C PRO A 21 -8.40 -1.43 -26.46
N GLU A 22 -9.33 -0.58 -26.87
CA GLU A 22 -9.94 0.41 -25.98
C GLU A 22 -10.79 -0.24 -24.88
N LEU A 23 -11.55 -1.32 -25.20
CA LEU A 23 -12.33 -2.04 -24.20
C LEU A 23 -11.43 -2.75 -23.18
N ALA A 24 -10.32 -3.32 -23.64
CA ALA A 24 -9.33 -3.96 -22.79
C ALA A 24 -8.62 -2.94 -21.89
N ARG A 25 -8.24 -1.77 -22.43
CA ARG A 25 -7.63 -0.67 -21.67
C ARG A 25 -8.58 -0.10 -20.61
N ASP A 26 -9.85 0.08 -20.95
CA ASP A 26 -10.89 0.52 -20.02
C ASP A 26 -11.06 -0.45 -18.85
N GLU A 27 -11.14 -1.76 -19.13
CA GLU A 27 -11.33 -2.75 -18.08
C GLU A 27 -10.08 -2.88 -17.20
N ALA A 28 -8.88 -2.82 -17.80
CA ALA A 28 -7.63 -2.78 -17.07
C ALA A 28 -7.57 -1.57 -16.13
N ARG A 29 -7.98 -0.38 -16.59
CA ARG A 29 -8.04 0.82 -15.76
C ARG A 29 -9.01 0.65 -14.60
N ARG A 30 -10.22 0.12 -14.85
CA ARG A 30 -11.22 -0.17 -13.79
C ARG A 30 -10.70 -1.15 -12.76
N PHE A 31 -10.08 -2.24 -13.21
CA PHE A 31 -9.45 -3.22 -12.34
C PHE A 31 -8.37 -2.57 -11.47
N LEU A 32 -7.45 -1.81 -12.07
CA LEU A 32 -6.35 -1.16 -11.35
C LEU A 32 -6.87 -0.17 -10.31
N HIS A 33 -7.89 0.63 -10.61
CA HIS A 33 -8.50 1.53 -9.62
C HIS A 33 -9.09 0.75 -8.43
N ALA A 34 -9.84 -0.32 -8.70
CA ALA A 34 -10.43 -1.13 -7.63
C ALA A 34 -9.35 -1.82 -6.79
N ALA A 35 -8.31 -2.35 -7.43
CA ALA A 35 -7.22 -3.05 -6.77
C ALA A 35 -6.37 -2.10 -5.91
N THR A 36 -6.00 -0.92 -6.43
CA THR A 36 -5.16 0.04 -5.69
C THR A 36 -5.92 0.68 -4.53
N GLU A 37 -7.20 1.00 -4.67
CA GLU A 37 -8.01 1.50 -3.55
C GLU A 37 -8.19 0.44 -2.46
N TYR A 38 -8.42 -0.82 -2.84
CA TYR A 38 -8.48 -1.91 -1.86
C TYR A 38 -7.15 -2.07 -1.13
N LEU A 39 -6.03 -2.14 -1.88
CA LEU A 39 -4.70 -2.28 -1.30
C LEU A 39 -4.34 -1.09 -0.40
N LYS A 40 -4.71 0.14 -0.78
CA LYS A 40 -4.57 1.32 0.07
C LYS A 40 -5.28 1.11 1.41
N GLY A 41 -6.50 0.59 1.42
CA GLY A 41 -7.20 0.22 2.66
C GLY A 41 -6.39 -0.75 3.53
N GLU A 42 -5.88 -1.83 2.93
CA GLU A 42 -5.06 -2.81 3.64
C GLU A 42 -3.74 -2.22 4.20
N VAL A 43 -3.12 -1.29 3.48
CA VAL A 43 -1.93 -0.57 3.96
C VAL A 43 -2.30 0.34 5.12
N VAL A 44 -3.36 1.15 4.98
CA VAL A 44 -3.83 2.11 6.00
C VAL A 44 -4.14 1.42 7.33
N GLU A 45 -4.83 0.28 7.30
CA GLU A 45 -5.14 -0.51 8.50
C GLU A 45 -3.87 -0.97 9.24
N ARG A 46 -2.81 -1.30 8.49
CA ARG A 46 -1.53 -1.79 9.05
C ARG A 46 -0.53 -0.71 9.37
N THR A 47 -0.72 0.50 8.86
CA THR A 47 0.11 1.66 9.17
C THR A 47 -0.04 2.02 10.65
N PRO A 48 1.05 2.14 11.42
CA PRO A 48 0.99 2.63 12.79
C PRO A 48 0.47 4.08 12.83
N ALA A 49 -0.41 4.40 13.78
CA ALA A 49 -0.86 5.76 14.01
C ALA A 49 -0.58 6.23 15.43
N ALA A 50 0.16 7.34 15.56
CA ALA A 50 0.17 8.16 16.76
C ALA A 50 -0.79 9.35 16.61
N ALA A 51 -0.62 10.14 15.54
CA ALA A 51 -1.50 11.27 15.19
C ALA A 51 -2.33 11.03 13.91
N GLY A 52 -2.17 9.88 13.25
CA GLY A 52 -2.92 9.52 12.03
C GLY A 52 -2.36 10.11 10.71
N THR A 53 -1.42 11.05 10.74
CA THR A 53 -0.87 11.72 9.54
C THR A 53 -0.38 10.75 8.47
N LEU A 54 0.40 9.73 8.86
CA LEU A 54 0.92 8.74 7.92
C LEU A 54 -0.18 7.88 7.29
N ARG A 55 -1.27 7.59 8.01
CA ARG A 55 -2.42 6.88 7.44
C ARG A 55 -3.12 7.74 6.39
N ALA A 56 -3.36 9.00 6.74
CA ALA A 56 -4.05 9.94 5.88
C ALA A 56 -3.26 10.28 4.60
N SER A 57 -1.93 10.13 4.61
CA SER A 57 -1.09 10.45 3.45
C SER A 57 -0.96 9.31 2.44
N ILE A 58 -1.48 8.11 2.73
CA ILE A 58 -1.42 6.98 1.80
C ILE A 58 -2.48 7.18 0.71
N ALA A 59 -2.01 7.28 -0.52
CA ALA A 59 -2.83 7.49 -1.70
C ALA A 59 -2.70 6.31 -2.67
N ALA A 60 -3.75 6.15 -3.48
CA ALA A 60 -3.79 5.22 -4.59
C ALA A 60 -3.94 6.01 -5.89
N ALA A 61 -3.23 5.59 -6.93
CA ALA A 61 -3.28 6.20 -8.25
C ALA A 61 -3.20 5.12 -9.33
N VAL A 62 -3.70 5.46 -10.51
CA VAL A 62 -3.47 4.69 -11.74
C VAL A 62 -2.83 5.64 -12.74
N GLU A 63 -1.59 5.35 -13.09
CA GLU A 63 -0.76 6.16 -13.96
C GLU A 63 -0.62 5.47 -15.32
N GLU A 64 -0.42 6.26 -16.37
CA GLU A 64 -0.02 5.71 -17.66
C GLU A 64 1.48 5.47 -17.66
N ASP A 65 1.90 4.26 -18.04
CA ASP A 65 3.30 3.87 -18.08
C ASP A 65 3.63 3.32 -19.47
N GLY A 66 4.06 4.23 -20.35
CA GLY A 66 4.23 3.95 -21.78
C GLY A 66 2.92 3.43 -22.41
N PRO A 67 2.92 2.26 -23.09
CA PRO A 67 1.69 1.67 -23.61
C PRO A 67 0.79 1.06 -22.51
N GLY A 68 1.30 0.89 -21.29
CA GLY A 68 0.63 0.22 -20.19
C GLY A 68 -0.07 1.15 -19.20
N LEU A 69 -0.61 0.53 -18.15
CA LEU A 69 -1.16 1.20 -16.98
C LEU A 69 -0.47 0.65 -15.73
N LEU A 70 -0.12 1.54 -14.80
CA LEU A 70 0.52 1.21 -13.54
C LEU A 70 -0.38 1.61 -12.37
N GLY A 71 -0.73 0.64 -11.52
CA GLY A 71 -1.39 0.91 -10.24
C GLY A 71 -0.36 1.20 -9.14
N VAL A 72 -0.48 2.37 -8.50
CA VAL A 72 0.45 2.83 -7.46
C VAL A 72 -0.30 3.00 -6.14
N VAL A 73 0.30 2.52 -5.05
CA VAL A 73 -0.11 2.83 -3.67
C VAL A 73 1.12 3.34 -2.94
N ALA A 74 1.11 4.61 -2.54
CA ALA A 74 2.31 5.29 -2.04
C ALA A 74 1.97 6.42 -1.06
N THR A 75 3.01 6.98 -0.45
CA THR A 75 2.95 8.19 0.38
C THR A 75 4.15 9.08 0.03
N ALA A 76 3.94 10.39 0.04
CA ALA A 76 4.99 11.38 -0.20
C ALA A 76 5.80 11.72 1.08
N LEU A 77 5.46 11.10 2.23
CA LEU A 77 6.16 11.36 3.49
C LEU A 77 7.45 10.55 3.57
N ASP A 78 8.60 11.22 3.53
CA ASP A 78 9.93 10.56 3.55
C ASP A 78 10.15 9.65 4.76
N TYR A 79 9.60 10.03 5.93
CA TYR A 79 9.72 9.22 7.14
C TYR A 79 8.91 7.91 7.07
N ALA A 80 8.10 7.67 6.03
CA ALA A 80 7.41 6.41 5.82
C ALA A 80 8.38 5.25 5.57
N VAL A 81 9.52 5.51 4.91
CA VAL A 81 10.53 4.48 4.61
C VAL A 81 11.09 3.84 5.88
N PRO A 82 11.60 4.60 6.88
CA PRO A 82 12.05 4.00 8.13
C PRO A 82 10.92 3.38 8.96
N VAL A 83 9.65 3.76 8.75
CA VAL A 83 8.51 3.07 9.37
C VAL A 83 8.25 1.71 8.71
N GLU A 84 8.29 1.66 7.37
CA GLU A 84 8.10 0.42 6.61
C GLU A 84 9.22 -0.59 6.87
N LEU A 85 10.47 -0.13 6.80
CA LEU A 85 11.66 -0.99 6.78
C LEU A 85 12.39 -1.06 8.12
N GLY A 86 12.02 -0.22 9.09
CA GLY A 86 12.77 -0.04 10.33
C GLY A 86 14.03 0.80 10.13
N THR A 87 14.78 0.98 11.21
CA THR A 87 16.03 1.76 11.20
C THR A 87 17.15 1.00 11.88
N ARG A 88 18.38 1.26 11.44
CA ARG A 88 19.58 0.93 12.23
C ARG A 88 19.62 1.72 13.56
N PRO A 89 20.45 1.29 14.52
CA PRO A 89 20.67 2.04 15.75
C PRO A 89 21.06 3.50 15.46
N HIS A 90 20.34 4.45 16.09
CA HIS A 90 20.60 5.89 15.96
C HIS A 90 20.00 6.62 17.17
N LYS A 91 20.45 7.85 17.43
CA LYS A 91 19.91 8.67 18.53
C LYS A 91 18.89 9.68 18.00
N PRO A 92 17.57 9.41 18.10
CA PRO A 92 16.55 10.37 17.67
C PRO A 92 16.48 11.57 18.63
N PRO A 93 15.91 12.72 18.19
CA PRO A 93 15.63 13.85 19.08
C PRO A 93 14.67 13.42 20.21
N ILE A 94 14.82 14.04 21.40
CA ILE A 94 14.10 13.60 22.60
C ILE A 94 12.68 14.19 22.66
N GLU A 95 12.49 15.40 22.14
CA GLU A 95 11.24 16.15 22.23
C GLU A 95 10.08 15.42 21.54
N PRO A 96 10.23 14.86 20.31
CA PRO A 96 9.17 14.06 19.69
C PRO A 96 8.83 12.79 20.48
N LEU A 97 9.81 12.17 21.15
CA LEU A 97 9.58 10.98 21.97
C LEU A 97 8.82 11.33 23.25
N GLU A 98 9.12 12.46 23.90
CA GLU A 98 8.34 12.94 25.03
C GLU A 98 6.89 13.22 24.64
N GLN A 99 6.67 13.88 23.49
CA GLN A 99 5.32 14.15 23.00
C GLN A 99 4.56 12.86 22.69
N TRP A 100 5.23 11.88 22.07
CA TRP A 100 4.65 10.57 21.82
C TRP A 100 4.28 9.86 23.12
N VAL A 101 5.17 9.88 24.13
CA VAL A 101 4.92 9.28 25.45
C VAL A 101 3.72 9.92 26.13
N ARG A 102 3.61 11.26 26.12
CA ARG A 102 2.44 11.97 26.66
C ARG A 102 1.16 11.51 25.99
N THR A 103 1.16 11.47 24.66
CA THR A 103 -0.01 11.13 23.85
C THR A 103 -0.41 9.67 23.98
N ARG A 104 0.56 8.75 24.08
CA ARG A 104 0.31 7.30 24.00
C ARG A 104 0.25 6.59 25.34
N LEU A 105 0.98 7.08 26.33
CA LEU A 105 1.08 6.46 27.65
C LEU A 105 0.41 7.30 28.74
N GLY A 106 -0.06 8.51 28.42
CA GLY A 106 -0.69 9.41 29.38
C GLY A 106 0.24 9.91 30.49
N LEU A 107 1.56 9.75 30.31
CA LEU A 107 2.56 10.19 31.30
C LEU A 107 2.84 11.68 31.13
N THR A 108 3.06 12.39 32.24
CA THR A 108 3.41 13.82 32.25
C THR A 108 4.78 14.07 32.88
N ASP A 109 5.27 15.30 32.74
CA ASP A 109 6.42 15.84 33.46
C ASP A 109 7.66 14.92 33.47
N LYS A 110 8.23 14.68 34.66
CA LYS A 110 9.42 13.84 34.85
C LYS A 110 9.20 12.39 34.41
N ALA A 111 7.99 11.87 34.52
CA ALA A 111 7.67 10.51 34.09
C ALA A 111 7.75 10.40 32.56
N ALA A 112 7.22 11.38 31.84
CA ALA A 112 7.32 11.45 30.38
C ALA A 112 8.78 11.54 29.90
N ALA A 113 9.57 12.43 30.51
CA ALA A 113 10.98 12.61 30.18
C ALA A 113 11.81 11.34 30.45
N SER A 114 11.56 10.66 31.57
CA SER A 114 12.24 9.41 31.93
C SER A 114 11.93 8.29 30.94
N ALA A 115 10.64 8.11 30.59
CA ALA A 115 10.22 7.11 29.61
C ALA A 115 10.78 7.41 28.20
N ALA A 116 10.75 8.67 27.77
CA ALA A 116 11.31 9.10 26.49
C ALA A 116 12.81 8.79 26.39
N ARG A 117 13.59 9.03 27.46
CA ARG A 117 15.04 8.70 27.50
C ARG A 117 15.29 7.20 27.41
N ARG A 118 14.46 6.37 28.05
CA ARG A 118 14.56 4.91 27.93
C ARG A 118 14.25 4.43 26.52
N ILE A 119 13.25 5.01 25.86
CA ILE A 119 12.93 4.73 24.46
C ILE A 119 14.09 5.17 23.56
N GLN A 120 14.59 6.38 23.73
CA GLN A 120 15.74 6.91 22.98
C GLN A 120 16.95 5.99 23.12
N TRP A 121 17.26 5.55 24.35
CA TRP A 121 18.35 4.60 24.60
C TRP A 121 18.14 3.30 23.84
N LYS A 122 16.92 2.73 23.88
CA LYS A 122 16.61 1.51 23.15
C LYS A 122 16.80 1.67 21.63
N ILE A 123 16.33 2.78 21.07
CA ILE A 123 16.51 3.09 19.64
C ILE A 123 18.00 3.29 19.31
N ALA A 124 18.76 3.92 20.20
CA ALA A 124 20.19 4.12 20.03
C ALA A 124 21.01 2.83 20.04
N HIS A 125 20.54 1.78 20.71
CA HIS A 125 21.25 0.50 20.79
C HIS A 125 20.77 -0.52 19.75
N TYR A 126 19.48 -0.50 19.40
CA TYR A 126 18.87 -1.55 18.59
C TYR A 126 18.21 -1.03 17.30
N GLY A 127 17.98 0.27 17.18
CA GLY A 127 17.19 0.84 16.10
C GLY A 127 15.68 0.65 16.34
N THR A 128 14.93 0.66 15.24
CA THR A 128 13.47 0.44 15.27
C THR A 128 13.09 -0.73 14.37
N PRO A 129 12.18 -1.63 14.81
CA PRO A 129 11.70 -2.70 13.97
C PRO A 129 10.80 -2.17 12.85
N ALA A 130 10.85 -2.85 11.71
CA ALA A 130 9.96 -2.62 10.57
C ALA A 130 8.49 -2.83 10.95
N ALA A 131 7.63 -1.84 10.68
CA ALA A 131 6.18 -2.02 10.78
C ALA A 131 5.65 -2.88 9.62
N GLY A 132 6.25 -2.74 8.44
CA GLY A 132 5.91 -3.54 7.29
C GLY A 132 4.52 -3.27 6.70
N MET A 133 4.01 -2.05 6.84
CA MET A 133 2.65 -1.69 6.43
C MET A 133 2.36 -1.97 4.95
N PHE A 134 3.30 -1.71 4.05
CA PHE A 134 3.11 -1.95 2.62
C PHE A 134 3.18 -3.43 2.28
N HIS A 135 4.26 -4.12 2.63
CA HIS A 135 4.38 -5.53 2.24
C HIS A 135 3.33 -6.42 2.91
N ARG A 136 2.94 -6.12 4.17
CA ARG A 136 1.86 -6.85 4.86
C ARG A 136 0.49 -6.50 4.29
N GLY A 137 0.24 -5.25 3.93
CA GLY A 137 -1.01 -4.83 3.28
C GLY A 137 -1.20 -5.54 1.95
N VAL A 138 -0.14 -5.60 1.15
CA VAL A 138 -0.12 -6.36 -0.11
C VAL A 138 -0.33 -7.86 0.11
N ALA A 139 0.36 -8.45 1.09
CA ALA A 139 0.20 -9.87 1.41
C ALA A 139 -1.24 -10.21 1.81
N ALA A 140 -1.88 -9.35 2.59
CA ALA A 140 -3.26 -9.54 3.02
C ALA A 140 -4.28 -9.32 1.89
N GLY A 141 -4.04 -8.33 1.03
CA GLY A 141 -4.96 -8.02 -0.07
C GLY A 141 -4.84 -8.93 -1.29
N ARG A 142 -3.85 -9.84 -1.33
CA ARG A 142 -3.57 -10.70 -2.48
C ARG A 142 -4.81 -11.41 -3.03
N ALA A 143 -5.53 -12.15 -2.18
CA ALA A 143 -6.68 -12.93 -2.62
C ALA A 143 -7.80 -12.05 -3.18
N ASN A 144 -7.98 -10.84 -2.63
CA ASN A 144 -8.97 -9.90 -3.14
C ASN A 144 -8.57 -9.33 -4.50
N VAL A 145 -7.28 -8.99 -4.69
CA VAL A 145 -6.78 -8.52 -5.99
C VAL A 145 -6.93 -9.60 -7.06
N GLU A 146 -6.64 -10.86 -6.72
CA GLU A 146 -6.84 -12.01 -7.62
C GLU A 146 -8.32 -12.17 -8.01
N ARG A 147 -9.24 -12.02 -7.05
CA ARG A 147 -10.69 -12.00 -7.32
C ARG A 147 -11.11 -10.84 -8.22
N LEU A 148 -10.66 -9.62 -7.91
CA LEU A 148 -10.96 -8.43 -8.72
C LEU A 148 -10.48 -8.58 -10.16
N PHE A 149 -9.34 -9.25 -10.36
CA PHE A 149 -8.81 -9.55 -11.68
C PHE A 149 -9.71 -10.54 -12.43
N ALA A 150 -10.08 -11.66 -11.78
CA ALA A 150 -10.98 -12.64 -12.36
C ALA A 150 -12.34 -12.03 -12.75
N ASP A 151 -12.90 -11.18 -11.89
CA ASP A 151 -14.14 -10.45 -12.17
C ASP A 151 -13.99 -9.49 -13.35
N GLY A 152 -12.84 -8.81 -13.47
CA GLY A 152 -12.51 -7.95 -14.61
C GLY A 152 -12.42 -8.73 -15.93
N MET A 153 -11.77 -9.90 -15.91
CA MET A 153 -11.68 -10.78 -17.06
C MET A 153 -13.04 -11.29 -17.53
N ALA A 154 -13.93 -11.64 -16.60
CA ALA A 154 -15.31 -12.02 -16.92
C ALA A 154 -16.06 -10.87 -17.60
N ARG A 155 -16.00 -9.65 -17.04
CA ARG A 155 -16.64 -8.47 -17.65
C ARG A 155 -16.09 -8.12 -19.02
N LEU A 156 -14.77 -8.21 -19.21
CA LEU A 156 -14.13 -7.97 -20.51
C LEU A 156 -14.66 -8.93 -21.57
N ARG A 157 -14.76 -10.22 -21.23
CA ARG A 157 -15.31 -11.25 -22.12
C ARG A 157 -16.74 -10.92 -22.55
N ASP A 158 -17.60 -10.56 -21.59
CA ASP A 158 -18.99 -10.23 -21.87
C ASP A 158 -19.11 -9.00 -22.77
N ARG A 159 -18.28 -7.97 -22.54
CA ARG A 159 -18.25 -6.74 -23.36
C ARG A 159 -17.81 -7.02 -24.80
N ILE A 160 -16.81 -7.88 -25.01
CA ILE A 160 -16.33 -8.24 -26.35
C ILE A 160 -17.40 -9.02 -27.12
N VAL A 161 -18.05 -10.00 -26.47
CA VAL A 161 -19.14 -10.76 -27.10
C VAL A 161 -20.33 -9.86 -27.42
N GLY A 162 -20.66 -8.93 -26.53
CA GLY A 162 -21.74 -7.96 -26.74
C GLY A 162 -21.46 -6.96 -27.88
N ALA A 163 -20.22 -6.54 -28.07
CA ALA A 163 -19.82 -5.63 -29.15
C ALA A 163 -19.76 -6.30 -30.53
N ALA A 164 -19.72 -7.63 -30.59
CA ALA A 164 -19.69 -8.41 -31.83
C ALA A 164 -21.09 -8.77 -32.37
N ARG A 165 -22.17 -8.37 -31.68
CA ARG A 165 -23.57 -8.55 -32.09
C ARG A 165 -24.13 -7.25 -32.63
#